data_AF-A0A0W0TVZ8-F1
#
_entry.id   AF-A0A0W0TVZ8-F1
#
_cell.length_a   1.000
_cell.length_b   1.000
_cell.length_c   1.000
_cell.angle_alpha   90.00
_cell.angle_beta   90.00
_cell.angle_gamma   90.00
#
_symmetry.space_group_name_H-M   'P 1'
#
loop_
_entity.id
_entity.type
_entity.pdbx_description
1 polymer ?
#
loop_
_entity_poly.entity_id
_entity_poly.type
_entity_poly.pdbx_seq_one_letter_code
_entity_poly.pdbx_strand_id
1 'polypeptide(L)'
;MNIEIIAHLANEALVTIKFKSYSAYSHGWYDSTLGGQGGSKMVLKAMTALDGGDIEPILEIVKKIDEKVMRLEKNDYAFYEEVYQYQLYDVMRPGPVHDHSHKPADLIESHQKNLARLKAVSALLKIELNIPTLQTQEEQSTKNKNDIVALLMEAIYQVSIPALAKAWQAKDLTRIRDLISFEQIKYSIKALHDGNLDPVLDLIRLIAQTISKHLENVPIFLKALEEYREEYNPEFYITNLSPDEVARIHHENLARLKEIHALLQSAALDPALQFLAVVGDNQADKSKPNPAHLFFKGGANHDLLKMVMQYAGFFKIKIIEEARIGSPETNKSLQS
;
A
#
# COMPACT_ATOMS: atom_id res chain seq x y z
N MET A 1 -22.12 -17.59 22.27
CA MET A 1 -22.04 -16.11 22.35
C MET A 1 -21.57 -15.73 23.73
N ASN A 2 -20.35 -15.22 23.88
CA ASN A 2 -19.84 -14.76 25.16
C ASN A 2 -20.04 -13.23 25.29
N ILE A 3 -21.03 -12.83 26.10
CA ILE A 3 -21.45 -11.42 26.23
C ILE A 3 -20.32 -10.56 26.82
N GLU A 4 -19.53 -11.09 27.76
CA GLU A 4 -18.41 -10.34 28.35
C GLU A 4 -17.32 -10.05 27.32
N ILE A 5 -17.00 -11.03 26.46
CA ILE A 5 -16.04 -10.85 25.36
C ILE A 5 -16.58 -9.83 24.34
N ILE A 6 -17.86 -9.91 23.99
CA ILE A 6 -18.49 -8.96 23.07
C ILE A 6 -18.46 -7.54 23.63
N ALA A 7 -18.79 -7.36 24.91
CA ALA A 7 -18.73 -6.06 25.58
C ALA A 7 -17.30 -5.49 25.58
N HIS A 8 -16.31 -6.33 25.88
CA HIS A 8 -14.90 -5.93 25.86
C HIS A 8 -14.47 -5.48 24.46
N LEU A 9 -14.75 -6.28 23.43
CA LEU A 9 -14.40 -6.00 22.05
C LEU A 9 -15.11 -4.75 21.51
N ALA A 10 -16.41 -4.59 21.79
CA ALA A 10 -17.18 -3.41 21.38
C ALA A 10 -16.65 -2.14 22.06
N ASN A 11 -16.31 -2.20 23.34
CA ASN A 11 -15.69 -1.09 24.07
C ASN A 11 -14.31 -0.76 23.52
N GLU A 12 -13.50 -1.77 23.22
CA GLU A 12 -12.18 -1.57 22.62
C GLU A 12 -12.29 -0.81 21.29
N ALA A 13 -13.17 -1.25 20.39
CA ALA A 13 -13.36 -0.61 19.09
C ALA A 13 -13.91 0.83 19.18
N LEU A 14 -14.89 1.07 20.05
CA LEU A 14 -15.60 2.36 20.08
C LEU A 14 -14.94 3.42 20.98
N VAL A 15 -14.17 2.98 21.99
CA VAL A 15 -13.69 3.86 23.07
C VAL A 15 -12.18 3.83 23.23
N THR A 16 -11.55 2.65 23.11
CA THR A 16 -10.12 2.49 23.42
C THR A 16 -9.22 2.78 22.22
N ILE A 17 -9.54 2.23 21.05
CA ILE A 17 -8.74 2.42 19.83
C ILE A 17 -8.88 3.86 19.34
N LYS A 18 -7.76 4.57 19.22
CA LYS A 18 -7.68 5.98 18.81
C LYS A 18 -6.91 6.12 17.50
N PHE A 19 -7.48 6.86 16.56
CA PHE A 19 -6.78 7.25 15.34
C PHE A 19 -6.36 8.71 15.43
N LYS A 20 -5.07 8.94 15.17
CA LYS A 20 -4.48 10.27 15.09
C LYS A 20 -4.70 10.85 13.70
N SER A 21 -5.00 12.14 13.63
CA SER A 21 -5.11 12.90 12.38
C SER A 21 -4.43 14.25 12.54
N TYR A 22 -3.83 14.76 11.46
CA TYR A 22 -3.14 16.04 11.48
C TYR A 22 -3.90 17.07 10.65
N SER A 23 -4.14 18.22 11.25
CA SER A 23 -4.71 19.36 10.54
C SER A 23 -3.58 20.30 10.13
N ALA A 24 -3.34 20.40 8.83
CA ALA A 24 -2.42 21.40 8.29
C ALA A 24 -2.86 22.84 8.58
N TYR A 25 -4.17 23.08 8.79
CA TYR A 25 -4.70 24.41 9.12
C TYR A 25 -4.34 24.86 10.55
N SER A 26 -4.44 23.96 11.52
CA SER A 26 -4.15 24.27 12.93
C SER A 26 -2.78 23.81 13.37
N HIS A 27 -2.02 23.15 12.48
CA HIS A 27 -0.76 22.46 12.76
C HIS A 27 -0.83 21.59 14.02
N GLY A 28 -1.96 20.91 14.22
CA GLY A 28 -2.29 20.18 15.43
C GLY A 28 -2.70 18.73 15.15
N TRP A 29 -2.41 17.86 16.13
CA TRP A 29 -2.84 16.47 16.13
C TRP A 29 -4.12 16.30 16.93
N TYR A 30 -5.04 15.50 16.39
CA TYR A 30 -6.31 15.16 17.02
C TYR A 30 -6.45 13.65 17.13
N ASP A 31 -6.81 13.19 18.32
CA ASP A 31 -7.19 11.81 18.56
C ASP A 31 -8.69 11.65 18.33
N SER A 32 -9.08 10.63 17.57
CA SER A 32 -10.49 10.27 17.35
C SER A 32 -10.72 8.79 17.63
N THR A 33 -11.72 8.49 18.46
CA THR A 33 -12.25 7.13 18.62
C THR A 33 -13.42 6.92 17.65
N LEU A 34 -13.78 5.68 17.35
CA LEU A 34 -14.92 5.39 16.48
C LEU A 34 -16.25 5.92 17.07
N GLY A 35 -16.43 5.82 18.39
CA GLY A 35 -17.65 6.25 19.07
C GLY A 35 -17.64 7.72 19.50
N GLY A 36 -16.52 8.44 19.34
CA GLY A 36 -16.33 9.79 19.89
C GLY A 36 -16.70 9.86 21.38
N GLN A 37 -17.33 10.96 21.79
CA GLN A 37 -17.82 11.12 23.18
C GLN A 37 -19.02 10.21 23.51
N GLY A 38 -19.67 9.60 22.51
CA GLY A 38 -20.84 8.75 22.67
C GLY A 38 -20.56 7.25 22.71
N GLY A 39 -19.31 6.82 22.50
CA GLY A 39 -18.97 5.41 22.31
C GLY A 39 -19.38 4.51 23.47
N SER A 40 -19.10 4.93 24.71
CA SER A 40 -19.48 4.18 25.91
C SER A 40 -21.00 4.01 26.05
N LYS A 41 -21.78 5.05 25.70
CA LYS A 41 -23.25 4.99 25.71
C LYS A 41 -23.78 4.04 24.64
N MET A 42 -23.15 4.01 23.47
CA MET A 42 -23.52 3.07 22.39
C MET A 42 -23.27 1.63 22.82
N VAL A 43 -22.10 1.34 23.40
CA VAL A 43 -21.77 0.01 23.92
C VAL A 43 -22.75 -0.40 25.01
N LEU A 44 -23.00 0.46 26.00
CA LEU A 44 -23.96 0.17 27.08
C LEU A 44 -25.35 -0.16 26.51
N LYS A 45 -25.87 0.65 25.60
CA LYS A 45 -27.17 0.42 24.96
C LYS A 45 -27.20 -0.91 24.21
N ALA A 46 -26.12 -1.22 23.48
CA ALA A 46 -26.05 -2.47 22.73
C ALA A 46 -25.98 -3.70 23.65
N MET A 47 -25.25 -3.61 24.76
CA MET A 47 -25.16 -4.72 25.72
C MET A 47 -26.47 -4.94 26.46
N THR A 48 -27.17 -3.88 26.87
CA THR A 48 -28.51 -4.00 27.48
C THR A 48 -29.52 -4.65 26.53
N ALA A 49 -29.47 -4.30 25.24
CA ALA A 49 -30.33 -4.94 24.24
C ALA A 49 -29.96 -6.42 24.04
N LEU A 50 -28.65 -6.73 23.99
CA LEU A 50 -28.15 -8.08 23.84
C LEU A 50 -28.54 -8.99 25.02
N ASP A 51 -28.47 -8.48 26.25
CA ASP A 51 -28.96 -9.17 27.46
C ASP A 51 -30.48 -9.45 27.38
N GLY A 52 -31.23 -8.57 26.72
CA GLY A 52 -32.65 -8.74 26.41
C GLY A 52 -32.95 -9.65 25.21
N GLY A 53 -31.93 -10.19 24.55
CA GLY A 53 -32.04 -11.05 23.37
C GLY A 53 -32.10 -10.32 22.02
N ASP A 54 -32.01 -8.99 22.00
CA ASP A 54 -31.96 -8.19 20.78
C ASP A 54 -30.51 -7.98 20.31
N ILE A 55 -30.18 -8.62 19.20
CA ILE A 55 -28.83 -8.59 18.61
C ILE A 55 -28.62 -7.39 17.67
N GLU A 56 -29.67 -6.70 17.24
CA GLU A 56 -29.55 -5.67 16.20
C GLU A 56 -28.60 -4.52 16.57
N PRO A 57 -28.61 -3.99 17.81
CA PRO A 57 -27.72 -2.91 18.18
C PRO A 57 -26.22 -3.28 18.15
N ILE A 58 -25.88 -4.54 18.46
CA ILE A 58 -24.48 -4.99 18.38
C ILE A 58 -24.07 -5.27 16.93
N LEU A 59 -24.98 -5.72 16.08
CA LEU A 59 -24.74 -5.82 14.63
C LEU A 59 -24.49 -4.44 14.00
N GLU A 60 -25.21 -3.41 14.43
CA GLU A 60 -24.97 -2.03 13.99
C GLU A 60 -23.56 -1.54 14.38
N ILE A 61 -23.07 -1.93 15.56
CA ILE A 61 -21.70 -1.65 15.99
C ILE A 61 -20.70 -2.33 15.07
N VAL A 62 -20.86 -3.63 14.76
CA VAL A 62 -19.97 -4.36 13.84
C VAL A 62 -19.94 -3.68 12.47
N LYS A 63 -21.09 -3.29 11.93
CA LYS A 63 -21.19 -2.56 10.66
C LYS A 63 -20.42 -1.25 10.69
N LYS A 64 -20.53 -0.46 11.77
CA LYS A 64 -19.76 0.80 11.92
C LYS A 64 -18.26 0.58 11.96
N ILE A 65 -17.82 -0.52 12.60
CA ILE A 65 -16.41 -0.89 12.64
C ILE A 65 -15.92 -1.19 11.21
N ASP A 66 -16.65 -2.02 10.46
CA ASP A 66 -16.29 -2.36 9.07
C ASP A 66 -16.28 -1.14 8.14
N GLU A 67 -17.30 -0.28 8.22
CA GLU A 67 -17.35 0.98 7.46
C GLU A 67 -16.14 1.88 7.77
N LYS A 68 -15.74 1.95 9.04
CA LYS A 68 -14.56 2.73 9.45
C LYS A 68 -13.28 2.12 8.90
N VAL A 69 -13.10 0.79 9.01
CA VAL A 69 -11.94 0.08 8.45
C VAL A 69 -11.84 0.36 6.95
N MET A 70 -12.91 0.16 6.19
CA MET A 70 -12.93 0.43 4.76
C MET A 70 -12.59 1.89 4.43
N ARG A 71 -13.15 2.84 5.20
CA ARG A 71 -12.86 4.26 4.99
C ARG A 71 -11.39 4.61 5.27
N LEU A 72 -10.79 4.00 6.30
CA LEU A 72 -9.38 4.21 6.62
C LEU A 72 -8.48 3.63 5.52
N GLU A 73 -8.72 2.39 5.10
CA GLU A 73 -7.94 1.73 4.04
C GLU A 73 -8.06 2.48 2.69
N LYS A 74 -9.26 2.94 2.33
CA LYS A 74 -9.49 3.69 1.09
C LYS A 74 -8.81 5.07 1.08
N ASN A 75 -8.67 5.70 2.25
CA ASN A 75 -8.10 7.05 2.38
C ASN A 75 -6.72 7.05 3.02
N ASP A 76 -6.04 5.90 3.06
CA ASP A 76 -4.77 5.75 3.75
C ASP A 76 -3.72 6.74 3.22
N TYR A 77 -3.75 6.99 1.89
CA TYR A 77 -2.89 7.96 1.23
C TYR A 77 -3.01 9.40 1.75
N ALA A 78 -4.19 9.80 2.27
CA ALA A 78 -4.37 11.12 2.86
C ALA A 78 -3.67 11.23 4.21
N PHE A 79 -3.72 10.17 5.02
CA PHE A 79 -2.99 10.11 6.30
C PHE A 79 -1.47 10.20 6.08
N TYR A 80 -0.92 9.45 5.12
CA TYR A 80 0.51 9.53 4.81
C TYR A 80 0.92 10.91 4.27
N GLU A 81 0.09 11.54 3.44
CA GLU A 81 0.32 12.91 2.99
C GLU A 81 0.33 13.89 4.16
N GLU A 82 -0.63 13.78 5.09
CA GLU A 82 -0.67 14.61 6.31
C GLU A 82 0.61 14.46 7.15
N VAL A 83 1.08 13.23 7.33
CA VAL A 83 2.35 12.95 8.03
C VAL A 83 3.55 13.54 7.30
N TYR A 84 3.57 13.46 5.96
CA TYR A 84 4.61 14.06 5.13
C TYR A 84 4.61 15.60 5.22
N GLN A 85 3.44 16.23 5.18
CA GLN A 85 3.32 17.69 5.36
C GLN A 85 3.76 18.12 6.76
N TYR A 86 3.43 17.35 7.80
CA TYR A 86 3.91 17.57 9.16
C TYR A 86 5.44 17.47 9.25
N GLN A 87 6.06 16.49 8.59
CA GLN A 87 7.53 16.38 8.50
C GLN A 87 8.16 17.63 7.88
N LEU A 88 7.63 18.11 6.75
CA LEU A 88 8.13 19.32 6.11
C LEU A 88 8.00 20.55 7.01
N TYR A 89 6.86 20.69 7.68
CA TYR A 89 6.62 21.79 8.60
C TYR A 89 7.58 21.78 9.79
N ASP A 90 7.85 20.61 10.37
CA ASP A 90 8.75 20.45 11.51
C ASP A 90 10.20 20.86 11.14
N VAL A 91 10.65 20.50 9.94
CA VAL A 91 11.98 20.88 9.42
C VAL A 91 12.11 22.39 9.15
N MET A 92 11.03 23.05 8.71
CA MET A 92 11.06 24.47 8.32
C MET A 92 10.91 25.45 9.50
N ARG A 93 10.70 24.96 10.74
CA ARG A 93 10.33 25.82 11.87
C ARG A 93 11.57 26.41 12.60
N PRO A 94 11.62 27.73 12.90
CA PRO A 94 12.82 28.37 13.46
C PRO A 94 13.08 28.16 14.97
N GLY A 95 12.47 27.16 15.64
CA GLY A 95 12.68 26.98 17.08
C GLY A 95 12.33 25.59 17.60
N PRO A 96 12.97 25.14 18.70
CA PRO A 96 12.70 23.84 19.30
C PRO A 96 11.27 23.80 19.87
N VAL A 97 10.51 22.78 19.49
CA VAL A 97 9.15 22.56 20.01
C VAL A 97 9.25 22.10 21.47
N HIS A 98 8.65 22.87 22.38
CA HIS A 98 8.53 22.50 23.79
C HIS A 98 7.26 21.72 24.15
N ASP A 99 6.43 21.31 23.19
CA ASP A 99 5.25 20.49 23.46
C ASP A 99 5.16 19.28 22.52
N HIS A 100 5.31 18.08 23.10
CA HIS A 100 4.73 16.82 22.62
C HIS A 100 4.83 16.53 21.10
N SER A 101 6.01 16.71 20.49
CA SER A 101 6.23 16.34 19.08
C SER A 101 6.17 14.81 18.91
N HIS A 102 5.11 14.30 18.29
CA HIS A 102 5.09 12.91 17.83
C HIS A 102 6.09 12.74 16.70
N LYS A 103 6.97 11.73 16.76
CA LYS A 103 7.80 11.40 15.62
C LYS A 103 6.90 10.86 14.50
N PRO A 104 7.13 11.26 13.24
CA PRO A 104 6.37 10.75 12.09
C PRO A 104 6.31 9.22 12.01
N ALA A 105 7.41 8.53 12.34
CA ALA A 105 7.46 7.08 12.37
C ALA A 105 6.50 6.49 13.41
N ASP A 106 6.47 7.04 14.63
CA ASP A 106 5.57 6.61 15.70
C ASP A 106 4.09 6.81 15.31
N LEU A 107 3.78 7.84 14.52
CA LEU A 107 2.44 8.11 14.01
C LEU A 107 1.99 7.05 13.01
N ILE A 108 2.87 6.72 12.06
CA ILE A 108 2.62 5.66 11.06
C ILE A 108 2.44 4.31 11.76
N GLU A 109 3.35 3.97 12.68
CA GLU A 109 3.26 2.72 13.45
C GLU A 109 1.95 2.67 14.25
N SER A 110 1.61 3.75 14.95
CA SER A 110 0.35 3.82 15.70
C SER A 110 -0.87 3.65 14.80
N HIS A 111 -0.89 4.27 13.62
CA HIS A 111 -2.01 4.16 12.68
C HIS A 111 -2.15 2.73 12.16
N GLN A 112 -1.07 2.12 11.70
CA GLN A 112 -1.05 0.73 11.20
C GLN A 112 -1.48 -0.25 12.29
N LYS A 113 -0.93 -0.11 13.51
CA LYS A 113 -1.27 -0.94 14.67
C LYS A 113 -2.75 -0.82 15.04
N ASN A 114 -3.29 0.39 15.09
CA ASN A 114 -4.67 0.63 15.47
C ASN A 114 -5.64 0.15 14.38
N LEU A 115 -5.30 0.30 13.10
CA LEU A 115 -6.08 -0.26 12.00
C LEU A 115 -6.07 -1.79 12.02
N ALA A 116 -4.91 -2.41 12.20
CA ALA A 116 -4.78 -3.86 12.31
C ALA A 116 -5.58 -4.40 13.52
N ARG A 117 -5.51 -3.70 14.67
CA ARG A 117 -6.27 -4.08 15.85
C ARG A 117 -7.78 -3.93 15.63
N LEU A 118 -8.22 -2.85 14.99
CA LEU A 118 -9.65 -2.65 14.69
C LEU A 118 -10.19 -3.76 13.76
N LYS A 119 -9.41 -4.18 12.76
CA LYS A 119 -9.73 -5.33 11.89
C LYS A 119 -9.85 -6.63 12.69
N ALA A 120 -8.90 -6.87 13.60
CA ALA A 120 -8.95 -8.05 14.48
C ALA A 120 -10.18 -8.03 15.39
N VAL A 121 -10.53 -6.89 15.97
CA VAL A 121 -11.72 -6.72 16.80
C VAL A 121 -13.01 -6.98 16.00
N SER A 122 -13.12 -6.47 14.76
CA SER A 122 -14.25 -6.79 13.88
C SER A 122 -14.37 -8.31 13.63
N ALA A 123 -13.26 -8.96 13.28
CA ALA A 123 -13.26 -10.40 13.03
C ALA A 123 -13.68 -11.21 14.28
N LEU A 124 -13.14 -10.87 15.46
CA LEU A 124 -13.49 -11.52 16.72
C LEU A 124 -14.96 -11.31 17.10
N LEU A 125 -15.50 -10.10 16.92
CA LEU A 125 -16.92 -9.82 17.15
C LEU A 125 -17.81 -10.68 16.25
N LYS A 126 -17.46 -10.80 14.96
CA LYS A 126 -18.21 -11.65 14.01
C LYS A 126 -18.19 -13.11 14.43
N ILE A 127 -17.06 -13.62 14.92
CA ILE A 127 -16.94 -14.99 15.45
C ILE A 127 -17.85 -15.17 16.67
N GLU A 128 -17.78 -14.27 17.65
CA GLU A 128 -18.56 -14.38 18.89
C GLU A 128 -20.07 -14.28 18.66
N LEU A 129 -20.47 -13.51 17.66
CA LEU A 129 -21.86 -13.33 17.22
C LEU A 129 -22.33 -14.40 16.23
N ASN A 130 -21.48 -15.38 15.88
CA ASN A 130 -21.75 -16.39 14.85
C ASN A 130 -22.20 -15.79 13.50
N ILE A 131 -21.68 -14.62 13.14
CA ILE A 131 -21.95 -13.98 11.85
C ILE A 131 -21.16 -14.75 10.78
N PRO A 132 -21.82 -15.31 9.74
CA PRO A 132 -21.12 -15.99 8.67
C PRO A 132 -20.10 -15.05 8.00
N THR A 133 -18.82 -15.39 8.09
CA THR A 133 -17.71 -14.67 7.45
C THR A 133 -17.37 -15.27 6.08
N LEU A 134 -18.39 -15.60 5.30
CA LEU A 134 -18.21 -16.00 3.91
C LEU A 134 -17.73 -14.79 3.14
N GLN A 135 -16.42 -14.73 2.86
CA GLN A 135 -15.84 -13.64 2.09
C GLN A 135 -16.50 -13.60 0.72
N THR A 136 -17.21 -12.52 0.45
CA THR A 136 -17.77 -12.32 -0.89
C THR A 136 -16.65 -11.99 -1.86
N GLN A 137 -16.87 -12.27 -3.14
CA GLN A 137 -15.92 -11.93 -4.21
C GLN A 137 -15.58 -10.43 -4.24
N GLU A 138 -16.53 -9.58 -3.86
CA GLU A 138 -16.37 -8.13 -3.75
C GLU A 138 -15.48 -7.73 -2.56
N GLU A 139 -15.60 -8.41 -1.42
CA GLU A 139 -14.73 -8.23 -0.26
C GLU A 139 -13.28 -8.64 -0.58
N GLN A 140 -13.08 -9.74 -1.30
CA GLN A 140 -11.74 -10.17 -1.69
C GLN A 140 -11.09 -9.22 -2.70
N SER A 141 -11.85 -8.70 -3.67
CA SER A 141 -11.38 -7.66 -4.60
C SER A 141 -10.98 -6.38 -3.87
N THR A 142 -11.81 -5.96 -2.90
CA THR A 142 -11.54 -4.77 -2.08
C THR A 142 -10.29 -4.95 -1.24
N LYS A 143 -10.10 -6.13 -0.64
CA LYS A 143 -8.89 -6.47 0.12
C LYS A 143 -7.63 -6.36 -0.75
N ASN A 144 -7.63 -6.95 -1.95
CA ASN A 144 -6.47 -6.86 -2.85
C ASN A 144 -6.15 -5.40 -3.24
N LYS A 145 -7.17 -4.58 -3.52
CA LYS A 145 -6.98 -3.15 -3.78
C LYS A 145 -6.34 -2.45 -2.58
N ASN A 146 -6.82 -2.70 -1.36
CA ASN A 146 -6.29 -2.11 -0.14
C ASN A 146 -4.85 -2.57 0.15
N ASP A 147 -4.52 -3.83 -0.14
CA ASP A 147 -3.15 -4.36 -0.03
C ASP A 147 -2.20 -3.64 -1.02
N ILE A 148 -2.64 -3.39 -2.25
CA ILE A 148 -1.90 -2.57 -3.23
C ILE A 148 -1.71 -1.14 -2.71
N VAL A 149 -2.76 -0.50 -2.16
CA VAL A 149 -2.65 0.85 -1.59
C VAL A 149 -1.61 0.88 -0.47
N ALA A 150 -1.66 -0.06 0.47
CA ALA A 150 -0.74 -0.13 1.60
C ALA A 150 0.73 -0.26 1.13
N LEU A 151 1.00 -1.16 0.18
CA LEU A 151 2.33 -1.33 -0.40
C LEU A 151 2.82 -0.07 -1.12
N LEU A 152 1.94 0.61 -1.88
CA LEU A 152 2.27 1.89 -2.51
C LEU A 152 2.60 2.96 -1.47
N MET A 153 1.84 3.06 -0.37
CA MET A 153 2.09 4.06 0.66
C MET A 153 3.42 3.84 1.37
N GLU A 154 3.78 2.58 1.62
CA GLU A 154 5.09 2.24 2.17
C GLU A 154 6.23 2.64 1.22
N ALA A 155 6.17 2.22 -0.05
CA ALA A 155 7.20 2.57 -1.03
C ALA A 155 7.32 4.09 -1.26
N ILE A 156 6.19 4.81 -1.27
CA ILE A 156 6.16 6.24 -1.61
C ILE A 156 6.60 7.12 -0.45
N TYR A 157 6.11 6.85 0.77
CA TYR A 157 6.28 7.75 1.92
C TYR A 157 7.25 7.26 2.99
N GLN A 158 7.48 5.96 3.11
CA GLN A 158 8.27 5.40 4.22
C GLN A 158 9.69 5.05 3.77
N VAL A 159 9.80 4.42 2.59
CA VAL A 159 11.12 4.04 2.05
C VAL A 159 11.85 5.29 1.58
N SER A 160 12.95 5.60 2.27
CA SER A 160 13.79 6.77 1.97
C SER A 160 15.19 6.28 1.56
N ILE A 161 15.68 6.69 0.40
CA ILE A 161 16.99 6.25 -0.12
C ILE A 161 17.91 7.49 -0.22
N PRO A 162 19.20 7.37 0.16
CA PRO A 162 20.16 8.45 -0.03
C PRO A 162 20.13 9.03 -1.45
N ALA A 163 20.11 10.36 -1.54
CA ALA A 163 20.16 11.08 -2.79
C ALA A 163 21.43 10.72 -3.56
N LEU A 164 21.27 10.53 -4.86
CA LEU A 164 22.39 10.25 -5.75
C LEU A 164 23.06 11.57 -6.15
N ALA A 165 23.80 12.23 -5.23
CA ALA A 165 24.69 13.35 -5.54
C ALA A 165 25.69 13.67 -4.40
N LYS A 166 26.85 14.25 -4.78
CA LYS A 166 28.01 14.87 -4.05
C LYS A 166 28.29 14.52 -2.57
N ALA A 167 29.58 14.51 -2.16
CA ALA A 167 30.07 14.28 -0.78
C ALA A 167 29.17 14.79 0.37
N TRP A 168 28.65 16.01 0.26
CA TRP A 168 27.83 16.67 1.28
C TRP A 168 26.35 16.23 1.33
N GLN A 169 25.87 15.51 0.31
CA GLN A 169 24.46 15.09 0.16
C GLN A 169 24.27 13.57 0.33
N ALA A 170 25.32 12.81 0.65
CA ALA A 170 25.19 11.38 0.95
C ALA A 170 24.22 11.10 2.12
N LYS A 171 24.05 12.08 3.00
CA LYS A 171 23.10 12.06 4.12
C LYS A 171 21.67 12.50 3.77
N ASP A 172 21.46 13.08 2.58
CA ASP A 172 20.15 13.59 2.17
C ASP A 172 19.30 12.40 1.75
N LEU A 173 18.31 12.04 2.57
CA LEU A 173 17.38 10.97 2.24
C LEU A 173 16.26 11.52 1.36
N THR A 174 16.05 10.88 0.20
CA THR A 174 14.96 11.19 -0.72
C THR A 174 13.91 10.08 -0.70
N ARG A 175 12.67 10.44 -0.95
CA ARG A 175 11.55 9.50 -1.08
C ARG A 175 11.00 9.57 -2.48
N ILE A 176 10.33 8.50 -2.91
CA ILE A 176 9.59 8.52 -4.17
C ILE A 176 8.53 9.62 -4.13
N ARG A 177 7.94 9.91 -2.96
CA ARG A 177 7.02 11.04 -2.79
C ARG A 177 7.58 12.38 -3.27
N ASP A 178 8.89 12.62 -3.19
CA ASP A 178 9.52 13.87 -3.61
C ASP A 178 9.58 14.01 -5.14
N LEU A 179 9.37 12.90 -5.88
CA LEU A 179 9.44 12.82 -7.33
C LEU A 179 8.08 12.90 -8.02
N ILE A 180 6.98 12.85 -7.26
CA ILE A 180 5.60 12.82 -7.77
C ILE A 180 4.69 13.76 -7.00
N SER A 181 3.61 14.21 -7.61
CA SER A 181 2.62 15.05 -6.92
C SER A 181 1.62 14.23 -6.12
N PHE A 182 1.07 14.82 -5.05
CA PHE A 182 -0.03 14.23 -4.30
C PHE A 182 -1.24 13.92 -5.20
N GLU A 183 -1.53 14.79 -6.17
CA GLU A 183 -2.66 14.58 -7.09
C GLU A 183 -2.47 13.35 -7.99
N GLN A 184 -1.23 13.04 -8.40
CA GLN A 184 -0.93 11.80 -9.13
C GLN A 184 -1.18 10.56 -8.27
N ILE A 185 -0.78 10.59 -7.00
CA ILE A 185 -1.02 9.50 -6.05
C ILE A 185 -2.53 9.32 -5.86
N LYS A 186 -3.23 10.38 -5.48
CA LYS A 186 -4.68 10.40 -5.26
C LYS A 186 -5.46 9.93 -6.48
N TYR A 187 -5.10 10.41 -7.68
CA TYR A 187 -5.70 9.96 -8.93
C TYR A 187 -5.51 8.45 -9.13
N SER A 188 -4.31 7.94 -8.87
CA SER A 188 -4.00 6.52 -9.04
C SER A 188 -4.78 5.63 -8.08
N ILE A 189 -4.89 6.02 -6.81
CA ILE A 189 -5.71 5.29 -5.83
C ILE A 189 -7.18 5.34 -6.19
N LYS A 190 -7.69 6.51 -6.63
CA LYS A 190 -9.08 6.62 -7.11
C LYS A 190 -9.34 5.70 -8.32
N ALA A 191 -8.44 5.73 -9.31
CA ALA A 191 -8.53 4.88 -10.50
C ALA A 191 -8.56 3.39 -10.13
N LEU A 192 -7.72 2.95 -9.18
CA LEU A 192 -7.72 1.58 -8.68
C LEU A 192 -9.09 1.17 -8.11
N HIS A 193 -9.70 2.03 -7.30
CA HIS A 193 -11.03 1.77 -6.77
C HIS A 193 -12.09 1.71 -7.87
N ASP A 194 -11.98 2.57 -8.89
CA ASP A 194 -12.84 2.61 -10.08
C ASP A 194 -12.57 1.43 -11.06
N GLY A 195 -11.56 0.59 -10.79
CA GLY A 195 -11.22 -0.59 -11.57
C GLY A 195 -10.24 -0.33 -12.72
N ASN A 196 -9.65 0.85 -12.80
CA ASN A 196 -8.58 1.18 -13.75
C ASN A 196 -7.20 1.04 -13.08
N LEU A 197 -6.42 0.08 -13.55
CA LEU A 197 -5.09 -0.22 -13.01
C LEU A 197 -3.97 0.63 -13.63
N ASP A 198 -4.18 1.25 -14.80
CA ASP A 198 -3.10 1.89 -15.56
C ASP A 198 -2.31 2.92 -14.73
N PRO A 199 -2.95 3.84 -13.98
CA PRO A 199 -2.22 4.81 -13.18
C PRO A 199 -1.42 4.16 -12.03
N VAL A 200 -1.91 3.04 -11.49
CA VAL A 200 -1.17 2.26 -10.49
C VAL A 200 0.05 1.59 -11.12
N LEU A 201 -0.08 1.07 -12.34
CA LEU A 201 1.06 0.49 -13.06
C LEU A 201 2.15 1.54 -13.33
N ASP A 202 1.78 2.79 -13.58
CA ASP A 202 2.74 3.89 -13.74
C ASP A 202 3.49 4.18 -12.43
N LEU A 203 2.82 4.13 -11.27
CA LEU A 203 3.50 4.22 -9.97
C LEU A 203 4.44 3.02 -9.73
N ILE A 204 4.04 1.80 -10.10
CA ILE A 204 4.90 0.61 -10.01
C ILE A 204 6.14 0.76 -10.91
N ARG A 205 5.97 1.27 -12.13
CA ARG A 205 7.08 1.55 -13.06
C ARG A 205 8.02 2.61 -12.49
N LEU A 206 7.51 3.64 -11.84
CA LEU A 206 8.34 4.65 -11.19
C LEU A 206 9.19 4.04 -10.06
N ILE A 207 8.61 3.14 -9.25
CA ILE A 207 9.35 2.38 -8.23
C ILE A 207 10.47 1.56 -8.89
N ALA A 208 10.17 0.85 -9.98
CA ALA A 208 11.16 0.07 -10.73
C ALA A 208 12.30 0.94 -11.31
N GLN A 209 11.96 2.10 -11.87
CA GLN A 209 12.93 3.08 -12.37
C GLN A 209 13.81 3.61 -11.24
N THR A 210 13.23 3.85 -10.06
CA THR A 210 13.97 4.32 -8.88
C THR A 210 14.98 3.26 -8.44
N ILE A 211 14.56 2.00 -8.30
CA ILE A 211 15.44 0.87 -8.00
C ILE A 211 16.58 0.78 -9.04
N SER A 212 16.24 0.83 -10.33
CA SER A 212 17.23 0.69 -11.42
C SER A 212 18.26 1.81 -11.38
N LYS A 213 17.81 3.06 -11.17
CA LYS A 213 18.68 4.22 -11.04
C LYS A 213 19.63 4.07 -9.84
N HIS A 214 19.17 3.56 -8.70
CA HIS A 214 20.05 3.30 -7.56
C HIS A 214 21.07 2.21 -7.83
N LEU A 215 20.70 1.15 -8.56
CA LEU A 215 21.61 0.07 -8.93
C LEU A 215 22.69 0.51 -9.91
N GLU A 216 22.32 1.28 -10.94
CA GLU A 216 23.26 1.84 -11.92
C GLU A 216 24.25 2.82 -11.28
N ASN A 217 23.80 3.58 -10.27
CA ASN A 217 24.61 4.60 -9.61
C ASN A 217 25.28 4.12 -8.32
N VAL A 218 25.31 2.81 -8.03
CA VAL A 218 26.04 2.27 -6.86
C VAL A 218 27.50 2.74 -6.80
N PRO A 219 28.28 2.75 -7.89
CA PRO A 219 29.67 3.23 -7.83
C PRO A 219 29.77 4.70 -7.40
N ILE A 220 28.82 5.54 -7.83
CA ILE A 220 28.77 6.96 -7.48
C ILE A 220 28.41 7.12 -6.01
N PHE A 221 27.43 6.34 -5.52
CA PHE A 221 27.05 6.32 -4.11
C PHE A 221 28.23 5.91 -3.21
N LEU A 222 28.94 4.82 -3.56
CA LEU A 222 30.08 4.35 -2.78
C LEU A 222 31.20 5.39 -2.73
N LYS A 223 31.49 6.06 -3.85
CA LYS A 223 32.47 7.13 -3.88
C LYS A 223 32.06 8.30 -2.98
N ALA A 224 30.81 8.76 -3.05
CA ALA A 224 30.31 9.84 -2.19
C ALA A 224 30.32 9.45 -0.71
N LEU A 225 30.09 8.17 -0.41
CA LEU A 225 30.15 7.64 0.95
C LEU A 225 31.58 7.61 1.51
N GLU A 226 32.57 7.27 0.68
CA GLU A 226 33.99 7.33 1.05
C GLU A 226 34.43 8.78 1.30
N GLU A 227 34.08 9.72 0.41
CA GLU A 227 34.32 11.15 0.60
C GLU A 227 33.69 11.64 1.91
N TYR A 228 32.44 11.25 2.19
CA TYR A 228 31.79 11.58 3.47
C TYR A 228 32.52 10.98 4.68
N ARG A 229 33.05 9.77 4.56
CA ARG A 229 33.80 9.10 5.64
C ARG A 229 35.11 9.82 5.97
N GLU A 230 35.79 10.42 4.98
CA GLU A 230 37.01 11.20 5.22
C GLU A 230 36.73 12.53 5.93
N GLU A 231 35.58 13.14 5.67
CA GLU A 231 35.18 14.43 6.27
C GLU A 231 34.40 14.28 7.59
N TYR A 232 33.85 13.09 7.88
CA TYR A 232 33.01 12.85 9.04
C TYR A 232 33.82 12.87 10.34
N ASN A 233 33.57 13.87 11.17
CA ASN A 233 34.04 13.92 12.55
C ASN A 233 32.86 13.79 13.55
N PRO A 234 32.78 12.70 14.33
CA PRO A 234 31.67 12.48 15.26
C PRO A 234 31.56 13.54 16.36
N GLU A 235 32.64 14.27 16.68
CA GLU A 235 32.61 15.34 17.68
C GLU A 235 31.88 16.60 17.19
N PHE A 236 31.79 16.83 15.87
CA PHE A 236 31.16 18.01 15.29
C PHE A 236 29.83 17.72 14.58
N TYR A 237 29.48 16.45 14.37
CA TYR A 237 28.31 16.03 13.59
C TYR A 237 27.31 15.17 14.38
N ILE A 238 27.09 15.49 15.65
CA ILE A 238 26.23 14.73 16.60
C ILE A 238 24.79 14.53 16.09
N THR A 239 24.29 15.39 15.19
CA THR A 239 22.93 15.32 14.63
C THR A 239 22.84 14.65 13.24
N ASN A 240 23.96 14.31 12.61
CA ASN A 240 23.98 13.68 11.29
C ASN A 240 24.17 12.16 11.41
N LEU A 241 23.59 11.42 10.47
CA LEU A 241 23.84 9.99 10.31
C LEU A 241 25.32 9.75 9.99
N SER A 242 25.95 8.80 10.68
CA SER A 242 27.30 8.35 10.34
C SER A 242 27.34 7.71 8.94
N PRO A 243 28.50 7.67 8.27
CA PRO A 243 28.65 7.00 6.99
C PRO A 243 28.16 5.55 7.03
N ASP A 244 28.45 4.81 8.09
CA ASP A 244 28.02 3.41 8.21
C ASP A 244 26.50 3.28 8.37
N GLU A 245 25.85 4.22 9.06
CA GLU A 245 24.38 4.28 9.11
C GLU A 245 23.78 4.61 7.75
N VAL A 246 24.36 5.54 6.99
CA VAL A 246 23.92 5.86 5.62
C VAL A 246 24.03 4.62 4.72
N ALA A 247 25.15 3.89 4.79
CA ALA A 247 25.36 2.67 4.03
C ALA A 247 24.32 1.59 4.37
N ARG A 248 24.07 1.40 5.67
CA ARG A 248 23.08 0.46 6.18
C ARG A 248 21.67 0.83 5.71
N ILE A 249 21.26 2.09 5.86
CA ILE A 249 19.96 2.60 5.42
C ILE A 249 19.79 2.40 3.91
N HIS A 250 20.80 2.74 3.10
CA HIS A 250 20.75 2.51 1.66
C HIS A 250 20.51 1.04 1.32
N HIS A 251 21.25 0.12 1.96
CA HIS A 251 21.12 -1.32 1.69
C HIS A 251 19.74 -1.86 2.11
N GLU A 252 19.32 -1.57 3.34
CA GLU A 252 18.03 -2.02 3.89
C GLU A 252 16.86 -1.46 3.07
N ASN A 253 16.86 -0.16 2.77
CA ASN A 253 15.75 0.49 2.08
C ASN A 253 15.70 0.12 0.59
N LEU A 254 16.85 -0.08 -0.06
CA LEU A 254 16.88 -0.60 -1.43
C LEU A 254 16.38 -2.05 -1.50
N ALA A 255 16.75 -2.89 -0.52
CA ALA A 255 16.24 -4.25 -0.41
C ALA A 255 14.72 -4.26 -0.17
N ARG A 256 14.24 -3.44 0.76
CA ARG A 256 12.80 -3.31 1.04
C ARG A 256 12.03 -2.79 -0.16
N LEU A 257 12.57 -1.82 -0.91
CA LEU A 257 11.92 -1.32 -2.12
C LEU A 257 11.77 -2.40 -3.20
N LYS A 258 12.80 -3.25 -3.37
CA LYS A 258 12.75 -4.40 -4.28
C LYS A 258 11.68 -5.41 -3.87
N GLU A 259 11.57 -5.68 -2.58
CA GLU A 259 10.55 -6.58 -2.03
C GLU A 259 9.15 -6.02 -2.27
N ILE A 260 8.90 -4.75 -1.91
CA ILE A 260 7.62 -4.08 -2.15
C ILE A 260 7.27 -4.08 -3.63
N HIS A 261 8.23 -3.79 -4.52
CA HIS A 261 8.02 -3.85 -5.96
C HIS A 261 7.57 -5.25 -6.42
N ALA A 262 8.20 -6.31 -5.94
CA ALA A 262 7.80 -7.69 -6.26
C ALA A 262 6.39 -8.02 -5.73
N LEU A 263 6.07 -7.59 -4.51
CA LEU A 263 4.74 -7.76 -3.92
C LEU A 263 3.66 -6.99 -4.70
N LEU A 264 3.95 -5.75 -5.11
CA LEU A 264 3.08 -4.92 -5.94
C LEU A 264 2.83 -5.57 -7.31
N GLN A 265 3.88 -6.08 -7.96
CA GLN A 265 3.73 -6.82 -9.20
C GLN A 265 2.82 -8.03 -8.99
N SER A 266 3.05 -8.82 -7.94
CA SER A 266 2.21 -9.98 -7.64
C SER A 266 0.74 -9.57 -7.43
N ALA A 267 0.47 -8.60 -6.55
CA ALA A 267 -0.89 -8.17 -6.19
C ALA A 267 -1.64 -7.51 -7.36
N ALA A 268 -0.95 -6.68 -8.15
CA ALA A 268 -1.54 -6.01 -9.32
C ALA A 268 -1.82 -6.99 -10.48
N LEU A 269 -1.00 -8.05 -10.60
CA LEU A 269 -1.17 -9.07 -11.65
C LEU A 269 -2.08 -10.22 -11.22
N ASP A 270 -2.30 -10.44 -9.92
CA ASP A 270 -3.12 -11.56 -9.42
C ASP A 270 -4.51 -11.62 -10.09
N PRO A 271 -5.25 -10.51 -10.31
CA PRO A 271 -6.50 -10.54 -11.07
C PRO A 271 -6.33 -10.99 -12.53
N ALA A 272 -5.23 -10.61 -13.17
CA ALA A 272 -4.92 -11.02 -14.54
C ALA A 272 -4.44 -12.49 -14.60
N LEU A 273 -3.65 -12.95 -13.63
CA LEU A 273 -3.21 -14.33 -13.52
C LEU A 273 -4.40 -15.27 -13.23
N GLN A 274 -5.33 -14.86 -12.37
CA GLN A 274 -6.58 -15.57 -12.14
C GLN A 274 -7.46 -15.57 -13.39
N PHE A 275 -7.47 -14.49 -14.20
CA PHE A 275 -8.14 -14.47 -15.50
C PHE A 275 -7.57 -15.55 -16.43
N LEU A 276 -6.24 -15.55 -16.58
CA LEU A 276 -5.54 -16.45 -17.47
C LEU A 276 -5.69 -17.93 -17.02
N ALA A 277 -5.65 -18.18 -15.71
CA ALA A 277 -5.80 -19.51 -15.12
C ALA A 277 -7.21 -20.11 -15.28
N VAL A 278 -8.23 -19.28 -15.41
CA VAL A 278 -9.63 -19.72 -15.51
C VAL A 278 -10.10 -19.87 -16.96
N VAL A 279 -9.47 -19.13 -17.89
CA VAL A 279 -9.82 -19.17 -19.32
C VAL A 279 -9.00 -20.22 -20.10
N GLY A 280 -7.96 -20.81 -19.49
CA GLY A 280 -7.32 -22.03 -19.99
C GLY A 280 -8.18 -23.27 -19.72
N ASP A 281 -8.52 -24.01 -20.78
CA ASP A 281 -9.31 -25.26 -20.84
C ASP A 281 -10.78 -25.25 -20.35
N ASN A 282 -11.25 -24.22 -19.64
CA ASN A 282 -12.67 -24.10 -19.29
C ASN A 282 -13.26 -22.78 -19.76
N GLN A 283 -14.09 -22.84 -20.81
CA GLN A 283 -14.89 -21.70 -21.24
C GLN A 283 -15.77 -21.21 -20.07
N ALA A 284 -15.69 -19.90 -19.81
CA ALA A 284 -16.41 -19.20 -18.76
C ALA A 284 -17.88 -19.62 -18.64
N ASP A 285 -18.21 -20.28 -17.53
CA ASP A 285 -19.60 -20.45 -17.11
C ASP A 285 -20.17 -19.07 -16.76
N LYS A 286 -21.01 -18.53 -17.66
CA LYS A 286 -21.65 -17.21 -17.50
C LYS A 286 -22.53 -17.12 -16.25
N SER A 287 -22.87 -18.24 -15.63
CA SER A 287 -23.64 -18.28 -14.38
C SER A 287 -22.79 -18.10 -13.11
N LYS A 288 -21.44 -18.17 -13.22
CA LYS A 288 -20.49 -18.03 -12.09
C LYS A 288 -19.22 -17.26 -12.51
N PRO A 289 -19.27 -15.92 -12.60
CA PRO A 289 -18.14 -15.12 -13.05
C PRO A 289 -16.97 -15.15 -12.04
N ASN A 290 -15.79 -15.57 -12.48
CA ASN A 290 -14.54 -15.52 -11.69
C ASN A 290 -14.10 -14.07 -11.36
N PRO A 291 -13.41 -13.80 -10.23
CA PRO A 291 -12.80 -12.51 -9.84
C PRO A 291 -12.22 -11.66 -10.97
N ALA A 292 -11.58 -12.33 -11.92
CA ALA A 292 -10.93 -11.68 -13.04
C ALA A 292 -11.88 -11.09 -14.10
N HIS A 293 -13.07 -11.67 -14.28
CA HIS A 293 -14.07 -11.18 -15.24
C HIS A 293 -14.69 -9.84 -14.82
N LEU A 294 -14.69 -9.52 -13.52
CA LEU A 294 -15.13 -8.24 -13.00
C LEU A 294 -14.05 -7.15 -13.15
N PHE A 295 -12.78 -7.55 -13.14
CA PHE A 295 -11.64 -6.66 -13.39
C PHE A 295 -11.52 -6.28 -14.88
N PHE A 296 -11.81 -7.21 -15.80
CA PHE A 296 -11.77 -6.97 -17.24
C PHE A 296 -13.17 -6.95 -17.85
N LYS A 297 -13.89 -5.85 -17.65
CA LYS A 297 -15.26 -5.67 -18.14
C LYS A 297 -15.31 -5.82 -19.67
N GLY A 298 -15.94 -6.89 -20.17
CA GLY A 298 -16.12 -7.14 -21.61
C GLY A 298 -15.40 -8.37 -22.18
N GLY A 299 -14.65 -9.12 -21.35
CA GLY A 299 -13.89 -10.29 -21.79
C GLY A 299 -12.60 -9.88 -22.48
N ALA A 300 -11.51 -9.78 -21.72
CA ALA A 300 -10.20 -9.53 -22.29
C ALA A 300 -9.76 -10.72 -23.15
N ASN A 301 -9.23 -10.44 -24.34
CA ASN A 301 -8.59 -11.46 -25.17
C ASN A 301 -7.35 -11.99 -24.41
N HIS A 302 -7.37 -13.28 -24.06
CA HIS A 302 -6.33 -13.97 -23.28
C HIS A 302 -4.92 -13.75 -23.85
N ASP A 303 -4.77 -13.87 -25.17
CA ASP A 303 -3.48 -13.74 -25.84
C ASP A 303 -3.00 -12.29 -25.85
N LEU A 304 -3.92 -11.34 -26.00
CA LEU A 304 -3.61 -9.91 -25.94
C LEU A 304 -3.21 -9.49 -24.53
N LEU A 305 -3.92 -9.96 -23.49
CA LEU A 305 -3.58 -9.67 -22.10
C LEU A 305 -2.22 -10.25 -21.73
N LYS A 306 -1.95 -11.50 -22.12
CA LYS A 306 -0.66 -12.16 -21.92
C LYS A 306 0.47 -11.42 -22.64
N MET A 307 0.26 -10.99 -23.88
CA MET A 307 1.23 -10.23 -24.66
C MET A 307 1.49 -8.84 -24.05
N VAL A 308 0.46 -8.13 -23.61
CA VAL A 308 0.58 -6.82 -22.93
C VAL A 308 1.33 -6.98 -21.60
N MET A 309 1.03 -8.02 -20.82
CA MET A 309 1.75 -8.29 -19.57
C MET A 309 3.23 -8.64 -19.83
N GLN A 310 3.52 -9.39 -20.89
CA GLN A 310 4.91 -9.67 -21.30
C GLN A 310 5.64 -8.40 -21.74
N TYR A 311 5.00 -7.55 -22.54
CA TYR A 311 5.61 -6.31 -23.04
C TYR A 311 5.86 -5.28 -21.93
N ALA A 312 4.97 -5.22 -20.93
CA ALA A 312 5.15 -4.38 -19.76
C ALA A 312 6.18 -4.95 -18.74
N GLY A 313 6.88 -6.03 -19.09
CA GLY A 313 8.01 -6.56 -18.32
C GLY A 313 7.63 -7.46 -17.16
N PHE A 314 6.38 -7.95 -17.10
CA PHE A 314 5.89 -8.76 -15.98
C PHE A 314 6.30 -10.23 -16.04
N PHE A 315 6.78 -10.71 -17.19
CA PHE A 315 7.38 -12.04 -17.34
C PHE A 315 8.73 -11.93 -18.06
N LYS A 316 9.68 -12.82 -17.74
CA LYS A 316 10.90 -12.97 -18.55
C LYS A 316 10.50 -13.55 -19.92
N ILE A 317 10.91 -12.87 -20.99
CA ILE A 317 10.76 -13.36 -22.36
C ILE A 317 11.64 -14.62 -22.49
N LYS A 318 11.04 -15.81 -22.52
CA LYS A 318 11.66 -16.94 -23.24
C LYS A 318 11.21 -16.79 -24.69
N ILE A 319 12.07 -16.21 -25.52
CA ILE A 319 11.90 -16.29 -26.97
C ILE A 319 12.04 -17.78 -27.28
N ILE A 320 10.93 -18.43 -27.59
CA ILE A 320 10.99 -19.70 -28.31
C ILE A 320 11.38 -19.29 -29.72
N GLU A 321 12.66 -19.40 -30.05
CA GLU A 321 13.11 -19.41 -31.44
C GLU A 321 12.55 -20.66 -32.11
N GLU A 322 11.28 -20.63 -32.50
CA GLU A 322 10.81 -21.51 -33.57
C GLU A 322 11.22 -20.86 -34.90
N ALA A 323 12.47 -21.13 -35.27
CA ALA A 323 12.90 -21.13 -36.65
C ALA A 323 12.06 -22.16 -37.43
N ARG A 324 10.90 -21.72 -37.92
CA ARG A 324 10.29 -22.25 -39.14
C ARG A 324 10.18 -21.11 -40.14
N ILE A 325 11.34 -20.67 -40.61
CA ILE A 325 11.44 -20.09 -41.94
C ILE A 325 11.02 -21.20 -42.90
N GLY A 326 9.87 -20.98 -43.54
CA GLY A 326 9.37 -21.84 -44.60
C GLY A 326 10.44 -22.05 -45.67
N SER A 327 10.54 -23.30 -46.11
CA SER A 327 11.19 -23.67 -47.36
C SER A 327 10.73 -22.73 -48.48
N PRO A 328 11.63 -22.09 -49.24
CA PRO A 328 11.24 -21.31 -50.40
C PRO A 328 10.88 -22.27 -51.53
N GLU A 329 9.59 -22.40 -51.82
CA GLU A 329 9.13 -22.95 -53.09
C GLU A 329 9.70 -22.12 -54.24
N THR A 330 10.50 -22.80 -55.05
CA THR A 330 11.12 -22.27 -56.26
C THR A 330 10.05 -22.20 -57.34
N ASN A 331 9.34 -21.08 -57.42
CA ASN A 331 8.54 -20.76 -58.59
C ASN A 331 9.45 -20.12 -59.65
N LYS A 332 9.90 -20.94 -60.63
CA LYS A 332 10.47 -20.44 -61.89
C LYS A 332 9.46 -20.60 -63.02
N SER A 333 8.90 -19.45 -63.39
CA SER A 333 8.55 -18.95 -64.73
C SER A 333 7.88 -19.88 -65.75
N LEU A 334 6.67 -19.47 -66.15
CA LEU A 334 6.24 -19.48 -67.56
C LEU A 334 7.21 -18.66 -68.42
N GLN A 335 7.74 -19.26 -69.49
CA GLN A 335 7.95 -18.60 -70.79
C GLN A 335 8.10 -19.66 -71.90
N SER A 336 7.36 -19.41 -72.99
CA SER A 336 7.20 -20.11 -74.29
C SER A 336 6.63 -21.53 -74.28
#